data_AF-A0A4Y2KLW1-F1
#
_entry.id   AF-A0A4Y2KLW1-F1
#
_cell.length_a   1.000
_cell.length_b   1.000
_cell.length_c   1.000
_cell.angle_alpha   90.00
_cell.angle_beta   90.00
_cell.angle_gamma   90.00
#
_symmetry.space_group_name_H-M   'P 1'
#
loop_
_entity.id
_entity.type
_entity.pdbx_description
1 polymer ?
#
loop_
_entity_poly.entity_id
_entity_poly.type
_entity_poly.pdbx_seq_one_letter_code
_entity_poly.pdbx_strand_id
1 'polypeptide(L)'
;MLGNPDLESAISHRTELTTKQQKQRESLQVLADDVERLMSLAYAECPLDVRESLTAQYFVDVIRDEDAQHSTRLMDAKDLKSALAYSVKYEAAKIVSKTSRHVRSIEIEYKTSRERDDKLESLLNRLEKLFNSSVAGKRNTPR
;
A
#
# COMPACT_ATOMS: atom_id res chain seq x y z
N MET A 1 -0.15 -28.18 46.05
CA MET A 1 0.71 -27.12 45.49
C MET A 1 -0.20 -26.13 44.79
N LEU A 2 -0.36 -24.92 45.34
CA LEU A 2 -1.10 -23.85 44.67
C LEU A 2 -0.17 -23.30 43.58
N GLY A 3 -0.59 -23.41 42.31
CA GLY A 3 0.14 -22.82 41.19
C GLY A 3 0.26 -21.31 41.38
N ASN A 4 1.41 -20.75 41.03
CA ASN A 4 1.66 -19.31 41.18
C ASN A 4 0.79 -18.54 40.17
N PRO A 5 -0.26 -17.82 40.60
CA PRO A 5 -1.25 -17.22 39.69
C PRO A 5 -0.63 -16.20 38.74
N ASP A 6 0.46 -15.55 39.14
CA ASP A 6 1.18 -14.57 38.33
C ASP A 6 1.88 -15.22 37.12
N LEU A 7 2.32 -16.46 37.26
CA LEU A 7 2.98 -17.19 36.18
C LEU A 7 1.96 -17.67 35.13
N GLU A 8 0.80 -18.16 35.57
CA GLU A 8 -0.31 -18.56 34.69
C GLU A 8 -0.81 -17.37 33.85
N SER A 9 -0.93 -16.18 34.47
CA SER A 9 -1.31 -14.96 33.76
C SER A 9 -0.27 -14.54 32.72
N ALA A 10 1.02 -14.58 33.05
CA ALA A 10 2.09 -14.26 32.10
C ALA A 10 2.12 -15.24 30.90
N ILE A 11 1.89 -16.54 31.14
CA ILE A 11 1.83 -17.56 30.08
C ILE A 11 0.66 -17.27 29.13
N SER A 12 -0.52 -16.93 29.66
CA SER A 12 -1.69 -16.58 28.84
C SER A 12 -1.39 -15.41 27.89
N HIS A 13 -0.77 -14.33 28.38
CA HIS A 13 -0.41 -13.19 27.54
C HIS A 13 0.66 -13.52 26.50
N ARG A 14 1.60 -14.43 26.79
CA ARG A 14 2.57 -14.94 25.80
C ARG A 14 1.88 -15.70 24.68
N THR A 15 0.89 -16.52 25.01
CA THR A 15 0.08 -17.22 24.00
C THR A 15 -0.75 -16.25 23.15
N GLU A 16 -1.26 -15.19 23.75
CA GLU A 16 -1.95 -14.13 23.01
C GLU A 16 -1.00 -13.41 22.05
N LEU A 17 0.24 -13.11 22.48
CA LEU A 17 1.28 -12.55 21.61
C LEU A 17 1.60 -13.45 20.41
N THR A 18 1.84 -14.75 20.63
CA THR A 18 2.25 -15.67 19.55
C THR A 18 1.17 -15.89 18.50
N THR A 19 -0.10 -15.71 18.88
CA THR A 19 -1.25 -15.87 17.97
C THR A 19 -1.75 -14.54 17.41
N LYS A 20 -1.15 -13.42 17.83
CA LYS A 20 -1.53 -12.09 17.39
C LYS A 20 -1.22 -11.90 15.91
N GLN A 21 -2.18 -11.34 15.18
CA GLN A 21 -1.99 -10.84 13.83
C GLN A 21 -2.89 -9.62 13.62
N GLN A 22 -2.40 -8.62 12.87
CA GLN A 22 -3.17 -7.43 12.56
C GLN A 22 -4.48 -7.78 11.84
N LYS A 23 -5.61 -7.25 12.32
CA LYS A 23 -6.95 -7.44 11.72
C LYS A 23 -7.23 -6.46 10.57
N GLN A 24 -8.21 -6.75 9.70
CA GLN A 24 -8.36 -6.02 8.41
C GLN A 24 -8.52 -4.51 8.56
N ARG A 25 -9.21 -4.08 9.61
CA ARG A 25 -9.53 -2.68 9.91
C ARG A 25 -8.78 -2.13 11.13
N GLU A 26 -7.84 -2.91 11.66
CA GLU A 26 -7.05 -2.50 12.81
C GLU A 26 -5.91 -1.59 12.32
N SER A 27 -5.86 -0.38 12.88
CA SER A 27 -4.79 0.57 12.59
C SER A 27 -3.47 0.08 13.21
N LEU A 28 -2.36 0.49 12.61
CA LEU A 28 -1.03 0.19 13.15
C LEU A 28 -0.83 0.74 14.57
N GLN A 29 -1.47 1.87 14.92
CA GLN A 29 -1.41 2.42 16.28
C GLN A 29 -2.10 1.47 17.29
N VAL A 30 -3.32 1.05 17.00
CA VAL A 30 -4.06 0.12 17.86
C VAL A 30 -3.31 -1.21 18.02
N LEU A 31 -2.72 -1.71 16.93
CA LEU A 31 -1.88 -2.90 16.97
C LEU A 31 -0.65 -2.70 17.86
N ALA A 32 0.04 -1.56 17.72
CA ALA A 32 1.22 -1.24 18.52
C ALA A 32 0.89 -1.13 20.02
N ASP A 33 -0.18 -0.41 20.36
CA ASP A 33 -0.63 -0.24 21.74
C ASP A 33 -0.97 -1.60 22.37
N ASP A 34 -1.60 -2.50 21.61
CA ASP A 34 -1.94 -3.83 22.12
C ASP A 34 -0.71 -4.75 22.26
N VAL A 35 0.22 -4.70 21.31
CA VAL A 35 1.50 -5.44 21.40
C VAL A 35 2.31 -4.95 22.60
N GLU A 36 2.42 -3.63 22.81
CA GLU A 36 3.11 -3.05 23.96
C GLU A 36 2.47 -3.46 25.28
N ARG A 37 1.14 -3.41 25.37
CA ARG A 37 0.37 -3.88 26.52
C ARG A 37 0.65 -5.35 26.81
N LEU A 38 0.52 -6.21 25.82
CA LEU A 38 0.75 -7.64 25.98
C LEU A 38 2.20 -7.95 26.35
N MET A 39 3.17 -7.24 25.77
CA MET A 39 4.59 -7.42 26.07
C MET A 39 4.92 -7.00 27.51
N SER A 40 4.32 -5.91 27.98
CA SER A 40 4.45 -5.45 29.37
C SER A 40 3.88 -6.45 30.38
N LEU A 41 2.82 -7.17 30.03
CA LEU A 41 2.20 -8.19 30.88
C LEU A 41 2.92 -9.54 30.82
N ALA A 42 3.33 -9.97 29.62
CA ALA A 42 3.98 -11.25 29.37
C ALA A 42 5.44 -11.30 29.83
N TYR A 43 6.11 -10.14 29.87
CA TYR A 43 7.53 -9.99 30.16
C TYR A 43 7.78 -8.81 31.12
N ALA A 44 6.96 -8.68 32.15
CA ALA A 44 7.10 -7.63 33.18
C ALA A 44 8.50 -7.61 33.82
N GLU A 45 9.06 -8.79 34.08
CA GLU A 45 10.38 -9.02 34.72
C GLU A 45 11.58 -8.85 33.78
N CYS A 46 11.36 -8.65 32.49
CA CYS A 46 12.43 -8.48 31.51
C CYS A 46 13.01 -7.06 31.58
N PRO A 47 14.34 -6.86 31.44
CA PRO A 47 14.93 -5.53 31.30
C PRO A 47 14.24 -4.70 30.22
N LEU A 48 14.07 -3.40 30.49
CA LEU A 48 13.27 -2.52 29.63
C LEU A 48 13.79 -2.46 28.19
N ASP A 49 15.11 -2.36 28.00
CA ASP A 49 15.78 -2.30 26.71
C ASP A 49 15.56 -3.57 25.86
N VAL A 50 15.61 -4.73 26.52
CA VAL A 50 15.31 -6.02 25.90
C VAL A 50 13.83 -6.07 25.52
N ARG A 51 12.96 -5.62 26.41
CA ARG A 51 11.51 -5.60 26.17
C ARG A 51 11.13 -4.67 25.02
N GLU A 52 11.71 -3.47 24.95
CA GLU A 52 11.47 -2.49 23.87
C GLU A 52 11.89 -3.05 22.50
N SER A 53 13.08 -3.68 22.43
CA SER A 53 13.57 -4.33 21.22
C SER A 53 12.66 -5.49 20.79
N LEU A 54 12.25 -6.33 21.75
CA LEU A 54 11.34 -7.45 21.49
C LEU A 54 9.96 -6.97 21.04
N THR A 55 9.46 -5.88 21.64
CA THR A 55 8.18 -5.26 21.27
C THR A 55 8.21 -4.75 19.84
N ALA A 56 9.30 -4.08 19.44
CA ALA A 56 9.49 -3.60 18.07
C ALA A 56 9.49 -4.75 17.06
N GLN A 57 10.24 -5.82 17.34
CA GLN A 57 10.30 -6.99 16.48
C GLN A 57 8.93 -7.68 16.35
N TYR A 58 8.25 -7.92 17.48
CA TYR A 58 6.93 -8.55 17.48
C TYR A 58 5.91 -7.72 16.71
N PHE A 59 5.89 -6.40 16.94
CA PHE A 59 5.00 -5.49 16.22
C PHE A 59 5.16 -5.64 14.71
N VAL A 60 6.41 -5.65 14.21
CA VAL A 60 6.68 -5.81 12.79
C VAL A 60 6.22 -7.18 12.30
N ASP A 61 6.45 -8.25 13.06
CA ASP A 61 6.10 -9.60 12.64
C ASP A 61 4.58 -9.84 12.58
N VAL A 62 3.79 -9.14 13.39
CA VAL A 62 2.32 -9.29 13.38
C VAL A 62 1.60 -8.39 12.37
N ILE A 63 2.31 -7.50 11.64
CA ILE A 63 1.74 -6.71 10.53
C ILE A 63 1.26 -7.64 9.41
N ARG A 64 0.03 -7.43 8.92
CA ARG A 64 -0.55 -8.26 7.85
C ARG A 64 -0.07 -7.88 6.46
N ASP A 65 0.18 -6.60 6.20
CA ASP A 65 0.66 -6.15 4.89
C ASP A 65 2.12 -6.57 4.69
N GLU A 66 2.34 -7.65 3.92
CA GLU A 66 3.67 -8.25 3.73
C GLU A 66 4.71 -7.22 3.24
N ASP A 67 4.33 -6.30 2.35
CA ASP A 67 5.25 -5.26 1.86
C ASP A 67 5.67 -4.30 2.99
N ALA A 68 4.71 -3.87 3.82
CA ALA A 68 4.98 -3.04 4.99
C ALA A 68 5.81 -3.81 6.03
N GLN A 69 5.52 -5.10 6.21
CA GLN A 69 6.25 -6.00 7.09
C GLN A 69 7.73 -6.11 6.68
N HIS A 70 8.01 -6.42 5.41
CA HIS A 70 9.37 -6.57 4.88
C HIS A 70 10.13 -5.24 4.84
N SER A 71 9.47 -4.16 4.43
CA SER A 71 10.10 -2.84 4.40
C SER A 71 10.47 -2.34 5.79
N THR A 72 9.65 -2.63 6.80
CA THR A 72 9.92 -2.24 8.19
C THR A 72 10.99 -3.13 8.83
N ARG A 73 11.04 -4.43 8.52
CA ARG A 73 12.14 -5.31 8.97
C ARG A 73 13.51 -4.83 8.48
N LEU A 74 13.58 -4.25 7.28
CA LEU A 74 14.83 -3.70 6.73
C LEU A 74 15.35 -2.48 7.50
N MET A 75 14.47 -1.80 8.25
CA MET A 75 14.80 -0.57 8.98
C MET A 75 15.69 -0.81 10.22
N ASP A 76 15.85 -2.06 10.68
CA ASP A 76 16.53 -2.43 11.94
C ASP A 76 16.08 -1.53 13.12
N ALA A 77 14.75 -1.44 13.29
CA ALA A 77 14.15 -0.56 14.28
C ALA A 77 14.45 -1.06 15.70
N LYS A 78 15.08 -0.20 16.51
CA LYS A 78 15.49 -0.52 17.90
C LYS A 78 14.35 -0.37 18.91
N ASP A 79 13.33 0.39 18.56
CA ASP A 79 12.22 0.71 19.44
C ASP A 79 10.89 0.70 18.67
N LEU A 80 9.80 0.42 19.38
CA LEU A 80 8.45 0.30 18.82
C LEU A 80 8.02 1.58 18.10
N LYS A 81 8.39 2.75 18.64
CA LYS A 81 7.99 4.04 18.08
C LYS A 81 8.62 4.25 16.71
N SER A 82 9.89 3.91 16.54
CA SER A 82 10.59 3.94 15.26
C SER A 82 9.97 2.97 14.25
N ALA A 83 9.66 1.75 14.67
CA ALA A 83 8.99 0.76 13.82
C ALA A 83 7.61 1.25 13.36
N LEU A 84 6.77 1.71 14.29
CA LEU A 84 5.44 2.24 14.01
C LEU A 84 5.48 3.46 13.09
N ALA A 85 6.36 4.43 13.39
CA ALA A 85 6.48 5.65 12.59
C ALA A 85 6.89 5.34 11.15
N TYR A 86 7.77 4.35 10.95
CA TYR A 86 8.15 3.92 9.61
C TYR A 86 7.00 3.19 8.90
N SER A 87 6.36 2.22 9.55
CA SER A 87 5.23 1.48 8.98
C SER A 87 4.10 2.41 8.50
N VAL A 88 3.76 3.43 9.32
CA VAL A 88 2.75 4.43 8.95
C VAL A 88 3.19 5.26 7.73
N LYS A 89 4.47 5.68 7.67
CA LYS A 89 5.02 6.38 6.51
C LYS A 89 4.97 5.50 5.26
N TYR A 90 5.29 4.22 5.39
CA TYR A 90 5.24 3.27 4.29
C TYR A 90 3.80 3.09 3.76
N GLU A 91 2.82 2.91 4.64
CA GLU A 91 1.40 2.83 4.24
C GLU A 91 0.95 4.08 3.47
N ALA A 92 1.30 5.27 3.97
CA ALA A 92 1.00 6.54 3.29
C ALA A 92 1.68 6.62 1.90
N ALA A 93 2.97 6.29 1.83
CA ALA A 93 3.72 6.30 0.57
C ALA A 93 3.16 5.28 -0.44
N LYS A 94 2.73 4.11 0.02
CA LYS A 94 2.12 3.06 -0.81
C LYS A 94 0.81 3.52 -1.43
N ILE A 95 -0.03 4.24 -0.69
CA ILE A 95 -1.27 4.85 -1.22
C ILE A 95 -0.94 5.88 -2.29
N VAL A 96 -0.03 6.81 -2.00
CA VAL A 96 0.41 7.85 -2.95
C VAL A 96 1.00 7.23 -4.23
N SER A 97 1.84 6.21 -4.09
CA SER A 97 2.46 5.49 -5.21
C SER A 97 1.42 4.79 -6.09
N LYS A 98 0.42 4.13 -5.49
CA LYS A 98 -0.71 3.56 -6.22
C LYS A 98 -1.42 4.66 -7.00
N THR A 99 -1.86 5.74 -6.37
CA THR A 99 -2.58 6.84 -7.04
C THR A 99 -1.77 7.46 -8.17
N SER A 100 -0.49 7.76 -7.94
CA SER A 100 0.41 8.30 -8.97
C SER A 100 0.53 7.38 -10.18
N ARG A 101 0.61 6.06 -9.98
CA ARG A 101 0.66 5.09 -11.07
C ARG A 101 -0.64 5.08 -11.88
N HIS A 102 -1.80 5.13 -11.23
CA HIS A 102 -3.10 5.21 -11.91
C HIS A 102 -3.22 6.51 -12.72
N VAL A 103 -2.85 7.65 -12.15
CA VAL A 103 -2.87 8.95 -12.85
C VAL A 103 -1.96 8.92 -14.09
N ARG A 104 -0.74 8.39 -13.97
CA ARG A 104 0.18 8.27 -15.10
C ARG A 104 -0.39 7.38 -16.21
N SER A 105 -1.03 6.26 -15.86
CA SER A 105 -1.68 5.40 -16.85
C SER A 105 -2.78 6.13 -17.62
N ILE A 106 -3.61 6.91 -16.92
CA ILE A 106 -4.66 7.72 -17.54
C ILE A 106 -4.07 8.79 -18.47
N GLU A 107 -3.00 9.47 -18.05
CA GLU A 107 -2.35 10.50 -18.88
C GLU A 107 -1.81 9.90 -20.19
N ILE A 108 -1.20 8.71 -20.13
CA ILE A 108 -0.68 8.01 -21.32
C ILE A 108 -1.83 7.57 -22.22
N GLU A 109 -2.90 6.99 -21.66
CA GLU A 109 -4.09 6.60 -22.42
C GLU A 109 -4.75 7.79 -23.11
N TYR A 110 -4.89 8.92 -22.42
CA TYR A 110 -5.44 10.15 -22.98
C TYR A 110 -4.59 10.69 -24.13
N LYS A 111 -3.27 10.76 -23.96
CA LYS A 111 -2.34 11.21 -25.03
C LYS A 111 -2.44 10.34 -26.29
N THR A 112 -2.46 9.02 -26.11
CA THR A 112 -2.58 8.08 -27.24
C THR A 112 -3.97 8.10 -27.88
N SER A 113 -5.05 8.35 -27.12
CA SER A 113 -6.39 8.56 -27.68
C SER A 113 -6.44 9.80 -28.56
N ARG A 114 -5.92 10.91 -28.06
CA ARG A 114 -5.92 12.18 -28.79
C ARG A 114 -5.14 12.10 -30.11
N GLU A 115 -3.98 11.45 -30.10
CA GLU A 115 -3.21 11.23 -31.33
C GLU A 115 -3.96 10.39 -32.37
N ARG A 116 -4.73 9.38 -31.92
CA ARG A 116 -5.61 8.60 -32.81
C ARG A 116 -6.73 9.45 -33.38
N ASP A 117 -7.36 10.29 -32.56
CA ASP A 117 -8.45 11.17 -32.96
C ASP A 117 -7.97 12.23 -33.98
N ASP A 118 -6.83 12.88 -33.72
CA ASP A 118 -6.21 13.85 -34.63
C ASP A 118 -5.88 13.23 -36.00
N LYS A 119 -5.42 11.96 -35.99
CA LYS A 119 -5.12 11.21 -37.21
C LYS A 119 -6.40 10.85 -37.98
N LEU A 120 -7.48 10.49 -37.28
CA LEU A 120 -8.78 10.18 -37.89
C LEU A 120 -9.37 11.44 -38.55
N GLU A 121 -9.30 12.58 -37.86
CA GLU A 121 -9.76 13.88 -38.35
C GLU A 121 -9.01 14.32 -39.63
N SER A 122 -7.69 14.14 -39.65
CA SER A 122 -6.87 14.43 -40.83
C SER A 122 -7.25 13.58 -42.04
N LEU A 123 -7.56 12.30 -41.83
CA LEU A 123 -8.01 11.39 -42.90
C LEU A 123 -9.40 11.77 -43.42
N LEU A 124 -10.34 12.12 -42.55
CA LEU A 124 -11.67 12.59 -42.94
C LEU A 124 -11.60 13.85 -43.80
N ASN A 125 -10.83 14.84 -43.36
CA ASN A 125 -10.59 16.06 -44.12
C ASN A 125 -10.01 15.79 -45.52
N ARG A 126 -9.14 14.79 -45.65
CA ARG A 126 -8.56 14.39 -46.94
C ARG A 126 -9.59 13.71 -47.84
N LEU A 127 -10.44 12.84 -47.30
CA LEU A 127 -11.52 12.19 -48.03
C LEU A 127 -12.57 13.19 -48.51
N GLU A 128 -12.94 14.16 -47.67
CA GLU A 128 -13.88 15.22 -48.03
C GLU A 128 -13.35 16.06 -49.21
N LYS A 129 -12.07 16.44 -49.20
CA LYS A 129 -11.43 17.12 -50.34
C LYS A 129 -11.48 16.29 -51.61
N LEU A 130 -11.21 14.99 -51.52
CA LEU A 130 -11.29 14.08 -52.68
C LEU A 130 -12.72 13.99 -53.21
N PHE A 131 -13.72 13.86 -52.34
CA PHE A 131 -15.13 13.83 -52.73
C PHE A 131 -15.56 15.12 -53.43
N ASN A 132 -15.22 16.27 -52.86
CA ASN A 132 -15.54 17.58 -53.43
C ASN A 132 -14.88 17.80 -54.80
N SER A 133 -13.64 17.34 -54.97
CA SER A 133 -12.95 17.36 -56.28
C SER A 133 -13.56 16.39 -57.31
N SER A 134 -14.07 15.23 -56.87
CA SER A 134 -14.74 14.24 -57.73
C SER A 134 -16.09 14.73 -58.25
N VAL A 135 -16.86 15.41 -57.41
CA VAL A 135 -18.14 16.06 -57.79
C VAL A 135 -17.90 17.21 -58.77
N ALA A 136 -16.81 17.97 -58.62
CA ALA A 136 -16.45 19.03 -59.56
C ALA A 136 -15.99 18.50 -60.93
N GLY A 137 -15.41 17.29 -60.99
CA GLY A 137 -14.91 16.67 -62.23
C GLY A 137 -15.95 15.98 -63.11
N LYS A 138 -17.22 15.87 -62.69
CA LYS A 138 -18.26 15.07 -63.38
C LYS A 138 -19.29 15.88 -64.20
N ARG A 139 -19.04 17.17 -64.43
CA ARG A 139 -19.68 17.93 -65.53
C ARG A 139 -18.62 18.16 -66.58
N ASN A 140 -18.64 17.39 -67.67
CA ASN A 140 -18.07 17.67 -69.00
C ASN A 140 -18.10 16.38 -69.84
N THR A 141 -19.29 15.92 -70.24
CA THR A 141 -19.45 15.00 -71.37
C THR A 141 -20.00 15.80 -72.55
N PRO A 142 -19.23 16.05 -73.62
CA PRO A 142 -19.76 16.56 -74.86
C PRO A 142 -20.50 15.43 -75.60
N ARG A 143 -21.66 15.76 -76.16
CA ARG A 143 -22.47 14.91 -77.03
C ARG A 143 -22.00 15.04 -78.48
#